data_AF-A0A9D1TNL9-F1
#
_entry.id   AF-A0A9D1TNL9-F1
#
_cell.length_a   1.000
_cell.length_b   1.000
_cell.length_c   1.000
_cell.angle_alpha   90.00
_cell.angle_beta   90.00
_cell.angle_gamma   90.00
#
_symmetry.space_group_name_H-M   'P 1'
#
loop_
_entity.id
_entity.type
_entity.pdbx_description
1 polymer ?
#
loop_
_entity_poly.entity_id
_entity_poly.type
_entity_poly.pdbx_seq_one_letter_code
_entity_poly.pdbx_strand_id
1 'polypeptide(L)'
;MKKAVLALLAFSLILSSCVHKSPFETEYYFQALGEDNELVITADAVKLKESYPSFSSDAVISRADRINLALTSEEEGMVGLSDYSLSGALEGNYGTILVNTAISMLDGFEKEKEGDLKYYTNGEFSLYVPKTGILLFTDSDYASFYDRTIENRKIMIPFETASNLASSMFSIFIRNPRTMLSLGFDIPLATLMEVDTLIASINERDGSFTLDATFLMKSERSANTLTNLLRTMLVTNIRKSGGALDFDLLSNMLYKEGSAVIVSGMNIERATVDSITQNAMNMIGGVM
;
A
#
# COMPACT_ATOMS: atom_id res chain seq x y z
N MET A 1 2.02 -24.99 42.67
CA MET A 1 2.45 -25.26 41.28
C MET A 1 1.30 -25.50 40.29
N LYS A 2 0.42 -26.50 40.46
CA LYS A 2 -0.66 -26.79 39.49
C LYS A 2 -1.61 -25.62 39.20
N LYS A 3 -1.96 -24.80 40.20
CA LYS A 3 -2.82 -23.61 40.03
C LYS A 3 -2.14 -22.45 39.29
N ALA A 4 -0.82 -22.29 39.42
CA ALA A 4 -0.06 -21.24 38.73
C ALA A 4 0.18 -21.57 37.26
N VAL A 5 0.43 -22.86 36.95
CA VAL A 5 0.53 -23.36 35.57
C VAL A 5 -0.82 -23.26 34.85
N LEU A 6 -1.93 -23.56 35.53
CA LEU A 6 -3.28 -23.40 34.98
C LEU A 6 -3.64 -21.93 34.72
N ALA A 7 -3.21 -21.02 35.60
CA ALA A 7 -3.40 -19.58 35.41
C ALA A 7 -2.56 -19.03 34.24
N LEU A 8 -1.32 -19.50 34.08
CA LEU A 8 -0.47 -19.12 32.94
C LEU A 8 -1.00 -19.66 31.60
N LEU A 9 -1.50 -20.90 31.59
CA LEU A 9 -2.16 -21.51 30.43
C LEU A 9 -3.49 -20.81 30.10
N ALA A 10 -4.29 -20.47 31.11
CA ALA A 10 -5.50 -19.68 30.92
C ALA A 10 -5.18 -18.28 30.40
N PHE A 11 -4.12 -17.64 30.89
CA PHE A 11 -3.65 -16.34 30.40
C PHE A 11 -3.13 -16.44 28.96
N SER A 12 -2.38 -17.48 28.60
CA SER A 12 -1.92 -17.69 27.20
C SER A 12 -3.08 -18.05 26.25
N LEU A 13 -4.11 -18.75 26.72
CA LEU A 13 -5.32 -19.07 25.97
C LEU A 13 -6.25 -17.87 25.79
N ILE A 14 -6.34 -16.98 26.78
CA ILE A 14 -7.10 -15.72 26.67
C ILE A 14 -6.38 -14.74 25.73
N LEU A 15 -5.05 -14.64 25.82
CA LEU A 15 -4.22 -13.78 24.96
C LEU A 15 -4.16 -14.24 23.50
N SER A 16 -4.40 -15.52 23.21
CA SER A 16 -4.53 -16.04 21.84
C SER A 16 -5.96 -15.94 21.28
N SER A 17 -6.96 -15.59 22.11
CA SER A 17 -8.37 -15.49 21.69
C SER A 17 -8.83 -14.08 21.33
N CYS A 18 -8.07 -13.03 21.68
CA CYS A 18 -8.35 -11.68 21.22
C CYS A 18 -7.73 -11.47 19.84
N VAL A 19 -8.48 -11.79 18.79
CA VAL A 19 -8.18 -11.30 17.44
C VAL A 19 -8.40 -9.79 17.48
N HIS A 20 -7.30 -9.04 17.54
CA HIS A 20 -7.35 -7.60 17.41
C HIS A 20 -7.60 -7.24 15.95
N LYS A 21 -8.54 -6.33 15.72
CA LYS A 21 -8.86 -5.77 14.41
C LYS A 21 -8.53 -4.29 14.40
N SER A 22 -8.50 -3.70 13.21
CA SER A 22 -8.39 -2.25 13.05
C SER A 22 -9.41 -1.52 13.93
N PRO A 23 -9.02 -0.46 14.65
CA PRO A 23 -9.93 0.31 15.51
C PRO A 23 -10.88 1.22 14.69
N PHE A 24 -10.73 1.26 13.37
CA PHE A 24 -11.56 2.04 12.46
C PHE A 24 -12.67 1.14 11.89
N GLU A 25 -13.86 1.19 12.49
CA GLU A 25 -14.97 0.30 12.11
C GLU A 25 -15.78 0.79 10.90
N THR A 26 -15.85 2.11 10.71
CA THR A 26 -16.66 2.75 9.66
C THR A 26 -15.86 3.18 8.43
N GLU A 27 -14.54 3.05 8.49
CA GLU A 27 -13.60 3.51 7.48
C GLU A 27 -12.32 2.66 7.50
N TYR A 28 -11.58 2.61 6.39
CA TYR A 28 -10.30 1.91 6.32
C TYR A 28 -9.16 2.83 6.76
N TYR A 29 -8.12 2.34 7.45
CA TYR A 29 -6.96 3.15 7.88
C TYR A 29 -6.35 4.03 6.77
N PHE A 30 -6.15 3.45 5.58
CA PHE A 30 -5.49 4.15 4.48
C PHE A 30 -6.32 5.32 3.92
N GLN A 31 -7.60 5.49 4.30
CA GLN A 31 -8.37 6.67 3.92
C GLN A 31 -7.83 7.97 4.52
N ALA A 32 -6.99 7.89 5.56
CA ALA A 32 -6.24 9.03 6.11
C ALA A 32 -5.10 9.51 5.20
N LEU A 33 -4.62 8.62 4.33
CA LEU A 33 -3.50 8.83 3.44
C LEU A 33 -4.01 9.40 2.11
N GLY A 34 -3.12 9.84 1.24
CA GLY A 34 -3.43 10.36 -0.08
C GLY A 34 -3.46 11.89 -0.11
N GLU A 35 -2.52 12.52 0.60
CA GLU A 35 -2.12 13.91 0.31
C GLU A 35 -1.62 14.05 -1.14
N ASP A 36 -1.50 15.30 -1.61
CA ASP A 36 -1.00 15.56 -2.96
C ASP A 36 0.41 14.98 -3.14
N ASN A 37 0.60 14.26 -4.25
CA ASN A 37 1.81 13.52 -4.58
C ASN A 37 2.22 12.41 -3.58
N GLU A 38 1.33 12.02 -2.67
CA GLU A 38 1.55 10.87 -1.79
C GLU A 38 1.05 9.59 -2.48
N LEU A 39 1.97 8.67 -2.74
CA LEU A 39 1.66 7.37 -3.31
C LEU A 39 1.20 6.44 -2.20
N VAL A 40 -0.09 6.13 -2.18
CA VAL A 40 -0.70 5.21 -1.23
C VAL A 40 -0.72 3.82 -1.82
N ILE A 41 -0.12 2.86 -1.12
CA ILE A 41 -0.19 1.44 -1.46
C ILE A 41 -0.96 0.72 -0.37
N THR A 42 -2.02 -0.01 -0.72
CA THR A 42 -2.73 -0.87 0.22
C THR A 42 -2.82 -2.29 -0.32
N ALA A 43 -2.58 -3.27 0.52
CA ALA A 43 -2.61 -4.67 0.13
C ALA A 43 -3.32 -5.55 1.15
N ASP A 44 -4.14 -6.47 0.66
CA ASP A 44 -4.76 -7.51 1.48
C ASP A 44 -3.68 -8.55 1.83
N ALA A 45 -3.26 -8.54 3.09
CA ALA A 45 -2.17 -9.39 3.53
C ALA A 45 -2.55 -10.87 3.54
N VAL A 46 -3.84 -11.19 3.65
CA VAL A 46 -4.33 -12.57 3.60
C VAL A 46 -4.21 -13.11 2.18
N LYS A 47 -4.72 -12.35 1.19
CA LYS A 47 -4.59 -12.72 -0.23
C LYS A 47 -3.13 -12.78 -0.67
N LEU A 48 -2.29 -11.83 -0.23
CA LEU A 48 -0.85 -11.87 -0.53
C LEU A 48 -0.17 -13.13 0.02
N LYS A 49 -0.52 -13.61 1.22
CA LYS A 49 0.06 -14.83 1.79
C LYS A 49 -0.32 -16.09 1.01
N GLU A 50 -1.50 -16.12 0.41
CA GLU A 50 -1.93 -17.22 -0.45
C GLU A 50 -1.09 -17.29 -1.73
N SER A 51 -0.83 -16.13 -2.35
CA SER A 51 -0.02 -16.01 -3.57
C SER A 51 1.49 -16.08 -3.30
N TYR A 52 1.93 -15.66 -2.12
CA TYR A 52 3.33 -15.54 -1.70
C TYR A 52 3.55 -16.13 -0.30
N PRO A 53 3.68 -17.46 -0.15
CA PRO A 53 3.81 -18.11 1.16
C PRO A 53 4.99 -17.62 2.01
N SER A 54 6.05 -17.08 1.39
CA SER A 54 7.17 -16.43 2.08
C SER A 54 6.74 -15.24 2.94
N PHE A 55 5.59 -14.60 2.67
CA PHE A 55 5.03 -13.56 3.55
C PHE A 55 4.70 -14.07 4.95
N SER A 56 4.50 -15.38 5.11
CA SER A 56 4.12 -15.98 6.38
C SER A 56 5.31 -16.27 7.28
N SER A 57 6.56 -16.16 6.80
CA SER A 57 7.74 -16.41 7.63
C SER A 57 8.10 -15.25 8.55
N ASP A 58 7.65 -14.04 8.25
CA ASP A 58 7.85 -12.87 9.10
C ASP A 58 6.80 -12.83 10.22
N ALA A 59 7.27 -12.78 11.48
CA ALA A 59 6.41 -12.86 12.66
C ALA A 59 5.48 -11.64 12.84
N VAL A 60 5.83 -10.49 12.27
CA VAL A 60 5.02 -9.28 12.34
C VAL A 60 4.02 -9.26 11.18
N ILE A 61 4.47 -9.58 9.96
CA ILE A 61 3.63 -9.54 8.74
C ILE A 61 2.63 -10.71 8.72
N SER A 62 3.00 -11.86 9.28
CA SER A 62 2.07 -12.99 9.47
C SER A 62 0.82 -12.62 10.28
N ARG A 63 0.90 -11.58 11.13
CA ARG A 63 -0.22 -11.06 11.93
C ARG A 63 -1.02 -9.95 11.25
N ALA A 64 -0.56 -9.45 10.10
CA ALA A 64 -1.25 -8.43 9.33
C ALA A 64 -2.46 -9.01 8.60
N ASP A 65 -3.57 -8.28 8.65
CA ASP A 65 -4.74 -8.42 7.79
C ASP A 65 -4.60 -7.51 6.56
N ARG A 66 -3.98 -6.34 6.72
CA ARG A 66 -3.75 -5.37 5.65
C ARG A 66 -2.45 -4.59 5.85
N ILE A 67 -1.77 -4.33 4.76
CA ILE A 67 -0.55 -3.51 4.69
C ILE A 67 -0.92 -2.19 4.05
N ASN A 68 -0.54 -1.07 4.66
CA ASN A 68 -0.80 0.27 4.14
C ASN A 68 0.50 1.08 4.15
N LEU A 69 0.92 1.58 3.00
CA LEU A 69 2.11 2.40 2.81
C LEU A 69 1.70 3.75 2.24
N ALA A 70 2.36 4.80 2.70
CA ALA A 70 2.37 6.14 2.16
C ALA A 70 3.81 6.46 1.77
N LEU A 71 4.02 6.67 0.49
CA LEU A 71 5.34 6.91 -0.09
C LEU A 71 5.38 8.33 -0.62
N THR A 72 6.38 9.09 -0.19
CA THR A 72 6.63 10.46 -0.68
C THR A 72 8.05 10.59 -1.18
N SER A 73 8.24 11.27 -2.31
CA SER A 73 9.57 11.52 -2.88
C SER A 73 9.74 13.01 -3.16
N GLU A 74 10.97 13.49 -3.00
CA GLU A 74 11.38 14.82 -3.45
C GLU A 74 11.69 14.85 -4.96
N GLU A 75 11.89 13.69 -5.57
CA GLU A 75 12.12 13.55 -7.00
C GLU A 75 10.78 13.55 -7.78
N GLU A 76 10.81 14.04 -9.02
CA GLU A 76 9.66 14.07 -9.92
C GLU A 76 9.85 13.06 -11.08
N GLY A 77 8.75 12.48 -11.55
CA GLY A 77 8.71 11.52 -12.65
C GLY A 77 8.66 10.07 -12.18
N MET A 78 9.26 9.18 -12.97
CA MET A 78 9.32 7.75 -12.66
C MET A 78 10.56 7.47 -11.81
N VAL A 79 10.37 7.08 -10.56
CA VAL A 79 11.47 6.86 -9.60
C VAL A 79 11.39 5.47 -8.97
N GLY A 80 12.53 5.00 -8.45
CA GLY A 80 12.61 3.70 -7.78
C GLY A 80 11.97 3.75 -6.39
N LEU A 81 11.60 2.58 -5.86
CA LEU A 81 11.05 2.48 -4.50
C LEU A 81 12.05 2.94 -3.41
N SER A 82 13.36 2.87 -3.69
CA SER A 82 14.43 3.36 -2.81
C SER A 82 14.46 4.86 -2.64
N ASP A 83 13.83 5.61 -3.56
CA ASP A 83 13.89 7.07 -3.62
C ASP A 83 12.68 7.72 -2.93
N TYR A 84 11.87 6.90 -2.24
CA TYR A 84 10.74 7.33 -1.43
C TYR A 84 11.08 7.24 0.05
N SER A 85 10.67 8.27 0.79
CA SER A 85 10.43 8.16 2.23
C SER A 85 9.19 7.28 2.47
N LEU A 86 9.29 6.43 3.46
CA LEU A 86 8.32 5.41 3.83
C LEU A 86 7.62 5.78 5.13
N SER A 87 6.30 5.95 5.05
CA SER A 87 5.41 5.92 6.20
C SER A 87 4.33 4.86 6.00
N GLY A 88 3.74 4.34 7.06
CA GLY A 88 2.69 3.33 6.89
C GLY A 88 2.15 2.73 8.18
N ALA A 89 1.22 1.80 7.99
CA ALA A 89 0.75 0.97 9.08
C ALA A 89 0.45 -0.46 8.63
N LEU A 90 0.68 -1.39 9.54
CA LEU A 90 0.10 -2.73 9.47
C LEU A 90 -1.19 -2.75 10.29
N GLU A 91 -2.29 -3.13 9.65
CA GLU A 91 -3.55 -3.44 10.33
C GLU A 91 -3.62 -4.95 10.58
N GLY A 92 -3.98 -5.36 11.78
CA GLY A 92 -4.14 -6.78 12.09
C GLY A 92 -4.06 -7.08 13.57
N ASN A 93 -3.58 -8.26 13.92
CA ASN A 93 -3.58 -8.72 15.31
C ASN A 93 -2.40 -8.14 16.13
N TYR A 94 -2.41 -6.83 16.38
CA TYR A 94 -1.36 -6.10 17.12
C TYR A 94 -1.86 -5.57 18.46
N GLY A 95 -1.58 -6.30 19.54
CA GLY A 95 -1.92 -5.87 20.90
C GLY A 95 -0.93 -4.81 21.42
N THR A 96 -1.44 -3.64 21.82
CA THR A 96 -0.63 -2.48 22.25
C THR A 96 0.43 -2.83 23.29
N ILE A 97 0.08 -3.57 24.35
CA ILE A 97 1.03 -3.89 25.43
C ILE A 97 2.09 -4.87 24.93
N LEU A 98 1.66 -5.97 24.31
CA LEU A 98 2.56 -7.06 23.93
C LEU A 98 3.57 -6.62 22.87
N VAL A 99 3.09 -5.96 21.80
CA VAL A 99 3.95 -5.56 20.69
C VAL A 99 4.90 -4.45 21.12
N ASN A 100 4.44 -3.42 21.84
CA ASN A 100 5.34 -2.37 22.33
C ASN A 100 6.36 -2.89 23.35
N THR A 101 6.02 -3.90 24.15
CA THR A 101 6.99 -4.58 25.02
C THR A 101 8.04 -5.32 24.20
N ALA A 102 7.64 -6.03 23.14
CA ALA A 102 8.57 -6.69 22.25
C ALA A 102 9.51 -5.69 21.54
N ILE A 103 8.97 -4.58 21.03
CA ILE A 103 9.77 -3.51 20.39
C ILE A 103 10.80 -2.94 21.38
N SER A 104 10.41 -2.75 22.65
CA SER A 104 11.34 -2.26 23.68
C SER A 104 12.51 -3.20 24.01
N MET A 105 12.44 -4.45 23.53
CA MET A 105 13.48 -5.46 23.68
C MET A 105 14.30 -5.65 22.40
N LEU A 106 13.98 -4.93 21.31
CA LEU A 106 14.75 -4.98 20.08
C LEU A 106 16.04 -4.17 20.26
N ASP A 107 17.16 -4.78 19.89
CA ASP A 107 18.45 -4.10 19.88
C ASP A 107 18.43 -2.95 18.87
N GLY A 108 18.98 -1.80 19.27
CA GLY A 108 19.06 -0.60 18.42
C GLY A 108 17.83 0.30 18.47
N PHE A 109 16.73 -0.11 19.11
CA PHE A 109 15.56 0.75 19.32
C PHE A 109 15.58 1.41 20.69
N GLU A 110 15.55 2.74 20.68
CA GLU A 110 15.42 3.57 21.87
C GLU A 110 14.01 4.14 21.97
N LYS A 111 13.54 4.33 23.20
CA LYS A 111 12.22 4.87 23.46
C LYS A 111 12.27 6.39 23.47
N GLU A 112 11.50 7.00 22.58
CA GLU A 112 11.29 8.45 22.54
C GLU A 112 9.96 8.85 23.17
N LYS A 113 9.89 10.10 23.64
CA LYS A 113 8.68 10.67 24.22
C LYS A 113 8.55 12.15 23.88
N GLU A 114 7.50 12.50 23.15
CA GLU A 114 7.14 13.87 22.81
C GLU A 114 5.76 14.20 23.39
N GLY A 115 5.72 15.05 24.43
CA GLY A 115 4.49 15.29 25.18
C GLY A 115 3.97 14.00 25.83
N ASP A 116 2.82 13.52 25.36
CA ASP A 116 2.21 12.25 25.76
C ASP A 116 2.43 11.11 24.74
N LEU A 117 2.92 11.43 23.54
CA LEU A 117 3.25 10.47 22.51
C LEU A 117 4.48 9.66 22.89
N LYS A 118 4.44 8.36 22.65
CA LYS A 118 5.54 7.42 22.88
C LYS A 118 5.74 6.61 21.62
N TYR A 119 6.98 6.40 21.24
CA TYR A 119 7.36 5.55 20.13
C TYR A 119 8.77 5.03 20.35
N TYR A 120 9.20 4.11 19.49
CA TYR A 120 10.55 3.57 19.48
C TYR A 120 11.23 3.94 18.18
N THR A 121 12.50 4.34 18.24
CA THR A 121 13.29 4.71 17.06
C THR A 121 14.71 4.14 17.12
N ASN A 122 15.28 3.85 15.96
CA ASN A 122 16.70 3.52 15.80
C ASN A 122 17.50 4.67 15.12
N GLY A 123 16.91 5.86 15.00
CA GLY A 123 17.48 7.03 14.34
C GLY A 123 17.18 7.14 12.84
N GLU A 124 16.99 6.01 12.15
CA GLU A 124 16.57 5.99 10.75
C GLU A 124 15.05 5.77 10.62
N PHE A 125 14.48 5.08 11.60
CA PHE A 125 13.14 4.57 11.53
C PHE A 125 12.46 4.62 12.88
N SER A 126 11.15 4.89 12.90
CA SER A 126 10.31 4.97 14.10
C SER A 126 9.07 4.09 14.00
N LEU A 127 8.75 3.35 15.05
CA LEU A 127 7.54 2.53 15.11
C LEU A 127 6.91 2.44 16.51
N TYR A 128 5.61 2.17 16.53
CA TYR A 128 4.83 1.96 17.75
C TYR A 128 3.48 1.32 17.42
N VAL A 129 2.84 0.71 18.42
CA VAL A 129 1.41 0.34 18.36
C VAL A 129 0.60 1.38 19.13
N PRO A 130 0.14 2.48 18.49
CA PRO A 130 -0.59 3.55 19.16
C PRO A 130 -1.99 3.14 19.62
N LYS A 131 -2.67 2.32 18.81
CA LYS A 131 -3.98 1.75 19.09
C LYS A 131 -3.90 0.26 18.81
N THR A 132 -4.63 -0.52 19.59
CA THR A 132 -4.73 -1.96 19.35
C THR A 132 -5.23 -2.19 17.93
N GLY A 133 -4.52 -3.04 17.20
CA GLY A 133 -4.81 -3.33 15.80
C GLY A 133 -3.94 -2.61 14.78
N ILE A 134 -3.18 -1.58 15.19
CA ILE A 134 -2.38 -0.74 14.28
C ILE A 134 -0.92 -0.71 14.73
N LEU A 135 -0.01 -1.27 13.94
CA LEU A 135 1.43 -1.01 14.06
C LEU A 135 1.77 0.13 13.09
N LEU A 136 2.02 1.33 13.63
CA LEU A 136 2.41 2.52 12.87
C LEU A 136 3.92 2.57 12.74
N PHE A 137 4.40 2.91 11.56
CA PHE A 137 5.82 2.93 11.22
C PHE A 137 6.14 4.09 10.27
N THR A 138 7.31 4.72 10.41
CA THR A 138 7.78 5.75 9.47
C THR A 138 9.30 6.00 9.57
N ASP A 139 9.93 6.35 8.45
CA ASP A 139 11.30 6.92 8.39
C ASP A 139 11.30 8.46 8.44
N SER A 140 10.12 9.07 8.49
CA SER A 140 9.91 10.51 8.60
C SER A 140 9.49 10.92 10.02
N ASP A 141 8.93 12.13 10.17
CA ASP A 141 8.49 12.65 11.46
C ASP A 141 7.32 11.84 12.05
N TYR A 142 7.62 11.06 13.09
CA TYR A 142 6.65 10.15 13.72
C TYR A 142 5.45 10.90 14.31
N ALA A 143 5.69 12.04 14.97
CA ALA A 143 4.64 12.82 15.63
C ALA A 143 3.62 13.37 14.62
N SER A 144 4.09 13.95 13.52
CA SER A 144 3.25 14.46 12.44
C SER A 144 2.49 13.33 11.74
N PHE A 145 3.13 12.18 11.50
CA PHE A 145 2.46 11.04 10.89
C PHE A 145 1.38 10.44 11.80
N TYR A 146 1.66 10.30 13.09
CA TYR A 146 0.70 9.88 14.10
C TYR A 146 -0.49 10.86 14.19
N ASP A 147 -0.23 12.15 14.24
CA ASP A 147 -1.27 13.18 14.32
C ASP A 147 -2.23 13.09 13.13
N ARG A 148 -1.69 13.05 11.91
CA ARG A 148 -2.46 13.01 10.67
C ARG A 148 -3.23 11.70 10.45
N THR A 149 -2.76 10.58 10.99
CA THR A 149 -3.33 9.24 10.69
C THR A 149 -4.08 8.59 11.84
N ILE A 150 -3.85 9.02 13.09
CA ILE A 150 -4.42 8.39 14.29
C ILE A 150 -5.23 9.35 15.16
N GLU A 151 -4.71 10.54 15.44
CA GLU A 151 -5.28 11.46 16.44
C GLU A 151 -6.23 12.49 15.81
N ASN A 152 -5.73 13.31 14.88
CA ASN A 152 -6.46 14.37 14.18
C ASN A 152 -6.74 14.01 12.71
N ARG A 153 -7.04 12.73 12.51
CA ARG A 153 -7.23 12.10 11.21
C ARG A 153 -8.29 12.79 10.34
N LYS A 154 -7.96 13.01 9.06
CA LYS A 154 -8.89 13.52 8.03
C LYS A 154 -9.04 12.50 6.91
N ILE A 155 -10.25 12.37 6.38
CA ILE A 155 -10.52 11.47 5.25
C ILE A 155 -10.17 12.15 3.94
N MET A 156 -9.14 11.59 3.31
CA MET A 156 -8.61 12.04 2.04
C MET A 156 -9.18 11.18 0.90
N ILE A 157 -9.24 9.86 1.06
CA ILE A 157 -9.78 8.94 0.05
C ILE A 157 -11.27 8.69 0.31
N PRO A 158 -12.18 9.00 -0.64
CA PRO A 158 -13.60 8.74 -0.51
C PRO A 158 -13.90 7.25 -0.27
N PHE A 159 -14.97 6.97 0.47
CA PHE A 159 -15.32 5.59 0.86
C PHE A 159 -15.50 4.64 -0.31
N GLU A 160 -16.16 5.06 -1.39
CA GLU A 160 -16.36 4.22 -2.58
C GLU A 160 -15.02 3.80 -3.22
N THR A 161 -14.11 4.77 -3.40
CA THR A 161 -12.74 4.50 -3.86
C THR A 161 -12.03 3.56 -2.91
N ALA A 162 -12.09 3.82 -1.59
CA ALA A 162 -11.43 3.00 -0.59
C ALA A 162 -11.96 1.56 -0.56
N SER A 163 -13.28 1.38 -0.67
CA SER A 163 -13.91 0.06 -0.74
C SER A 163 -13.42 -0.73 -1.96
N ASN A 164 -13.27 -0.07 -3.11
CA ASN A 164 -12.71 -0.71 -4.31
C ASN A 164 -11.25 -1.10 -4.09
N LEU A 165 -10.42 -0.20 -3.56
CA LEU A 165 -9.01 -0.47 -3.25
C LEU A 165 -8.86 -1.63 -2.26
N ALA A 166 -9.70 -1.68 -1.22
CA ALA A 166 -9.68 -2.72 -0.20
C ALA A 166 -10.08 -4.10 -0.74
N SER A 167 -10.91 -4.16 -1.79
CA SER A 167 -11.36 -5.42 -2.38
C SER A 167 -10.27 -6.14 -3.17
N SER A 168 -9.25 -5.42 -3.64
CA SER A 168 -8.16 -5.98 -4.46
C SER A 168 -7.08 -6.64 -3.60
N MET A 169 -6.27 -7.53 -4.21
CA MET A 169 -5.08 -8.10 -3.56
C MET A 169 -4.06 -6.99 -3.26
N PHE A 170 -3.81 -6.12 -4.23
CA PHE A 170 -2.87 -5.02 -4.13
C PHE A 170 -3.45 -3.79 -4.86
N SER A 171 -3.24 -2.61 -4.32
CA SER A 171 -3.93 -1.40 -4.75
C SER A 171 -3.04 -0.18 -4.59
N ILE A 172 -3.13 0.74 -5.54
CA ILE A 172 -2.40 2.01 -5.56
C ILE A 172 -3.41 3.15 -5.70
N PHE A 173 -3.19 4.21 -4.92
CA PHE A 173 -3.88 5.48 -5.06
C PHE A 173 -2.86 6.62 -5.02
N ILE A 174 -3.01 7.59 -5.91
CA ILE A 174 -2.24 8.84 -5.85
C ILE A 174 -3.08 10.00 -6.35
N ARG A 175 -3.03 11.12 -5.62
CA ARG A 175 -3.67 12.38 -5.99
C ARG A 175 -2.61 13.35 -6.51
N ASN A 176 -2.94 14.09 -7.56
CA ASN A 176 -2.06 15.09 -8.18
C ASN A 176 -0.61 14.59 -8.35
N PRO A 177 -0.40 13.43 -9.01
CA PRO A 177 0.92 12.82 -9.07
C PRO A 177 1.92 13.73 -9.79
N ARG A 178 3.08 13.87 -9.17
CA ARG A 178 4.33 14.36 -9.76
C ARG A 178 5.37 13.26 -9.84
N THR A 179 5.22 12.24 -9.00
CA THR A 179 6.07 11.06 -8.94
C THR A 179 5.20 9.80 -9.06
N MET A 180 5.71 8.76 -9.70
CA MET A 180 4.98 7.50 -9.85
C MET A 180 5.93 6.30 -9.94
N LEU A 181 5.47 5.12 -9.53
CA LEU A 181 6.16 3.85 -9.80
C LEU A 181 5.99 3.44 -11.25
N SER A 182 7.03 2.83 -11.83
CA SER A 182 6.91 2.18 -13.13
C SER A 182 6.01 0.93 -13.02
N LEU A 183 4.74 1.06 -13.42
CA LEU A 183 3.76 -0.04 -13.47
C LEU A 183 3.73 -0.74 -14.84
N GLY A 184 4.85 -0.72 -15.56
CA GLY A 184 4.91 -1.16 -16.97
C GLY A 184 4.45 -0.09 -17.97
N PHE A 185 4.11 1.10 -17.49
CA PHE A 185 3.89 2.29 -18.31
C PHE A 185 4.98 3.32 -18.04
N ASP A 186 5.57 3.84 -19.11
CA ASP A 186 6.51 4.95 -19.09
C ASP A 186 5.73 6.22 -19.48
N ILE A 187 5.11 6.83 -18.47
CA ILE A 187 4.30 8.04 -18.64
C ILE A 187 5.24 9.25 -18.50
N PRO A 188 5.40 10.09 -19.54
CA PRO A 188 6.20 11.29 -19.45
C PRO A 188 5.69 12.23 -18.35
N LEU A 189 6.61 12.88 -17.62
CA LEU A 189 6.28 13.80 -16.53
C LEU A 189 5.21 14.84 -16.93
N ALA A 190 5.32 15.42 -18.13
CA ALA A 190 4.33 16.39 -18.62
C ALA A 190 2.92 15.81 -18.76
N THR A 191 2.77 14.50 -19.01
CA THR A 191 1.46 13.83 -19.02
C THR A 191 1.05 13.43 -17.60
N LEU A 192 2.00 13.02 -16.76
CA LEU A 192 1.75 12.69 -15.35
C LEU A 192 1.18 13.89 -14.58
N MET A 193 1.75 15.09 -14.78
CA MET A 193 1.28 16.33 -14.18
C MET A 193 -0.15 16.74 -14.61
N GLU A 194 -0.69 16.13 -15.66
CA GLU A 194 -2.07 16.34 -16.12
C GLU A 194 -3.08 15.34 -15.52
N VAL A 195 -2.59 14.36 -14.75
CA VAL A 195 -3.40 13.45 -13.95
C VAL A 195 -3.85 14.19 -12.68
N ASP A 196 -5.12 14.09 -12.36
CA ASP A 196 -5.70 14.57 -11.10
C ASP A 196 -5.70 13.46 -10.04
N THR A 197 -6.09 12.24 -10.43
CA THR A 197 -6.06 11.07 -9.56
C THR A 197 -5.72 9.82 -10.37
N LEU A 198 -4.88 8.95 -9.83
CA LEU A 198 -4.68 7.59 -10.33
C LEU A 198 -5.12 6.59 -9.27
N ILE A 199 -5.91 5.62 -9.71
CA ILE A 199 -6.36 4.46 -8.95
C ILE A 199 -5.91 3.24 -9.74
N ALA A 200 -5.18 2.32 -9.12
CA ALA A 200 -4.80 1.07 -9.74
C ALA A 200 -5.03 -0.11 -8.78
N SER A 201 -5.39 -1.25 -9.33
CA SER A 201 -5.73 -2.47 -8.61
C SER A 201 -5.16 -3.66 -9.34
N ILE A 202 -4.39 -4.48 -8.61
CA ILE A 202 -3.81 -5.72 -9.10
C ILE A 202 -4.50 -6.88 -8.40
N ASN A 203 -4.96 -7.84 -9.19
CA ASN A 203 -5.63 -9.05 -8.71
C ASN A 203 -5.08 -10.29 -9.39
N GLU A 204 -4.95 -11.38 -8.63
CA GLU A 204 -4.69 -12.70 -9.19
C GLU A 204 -6.00 -13.35 -9.66
N ARG A 205 -6.01 -13.85 -10.90
CA ARG A 205 -7.10 -14.62 -11.51
C ARG A 205 -6.49 -15.79 -12.27
N ASP A 206 -6.88 -17.01 -11.91
CA ASP A 206 -6.44 -18.25 -12.56
C ASP A 206 -4.90 -18.38 -12.68
N GLY A 207 -4.16 -17.91 -11.67
CA GLY A 207 -2.69 -17.94 -11.62
C GLY A 207 -1.98 -16.83 -12.41
N SER A 208 -2.74 -15.94 -13.04
CA SER A 208 -2.26 -14.75 -13.75
C SER A 208 -2.61 -13.47 -12.98
N PHE A 209 -1.81 -12.42 -13.13
CA PHE A 209 -2.09 -11.12 -12.53
C PHE A 209 -2.71 -10.17 -13.55
N THR A 210 -3.75 -9.47 -13.11
CA THR A 210 -4.49 -8.49 -13.90
C THR A 210 -4.44 -7.14 -13.22
N LEU A 211 -4.29 -6.09 -14.03
CA LEU A 211 -4.34 -4.69 -13.63
C LEU A 211 -5.60 -4.04 -14.17
N ASP A 212 -6.35 -3.45 -13.25
CA ASP A 212 -7.36 -2.46 -13.54
C ASP A 212 -6.83 -1.10 -13.05
N ALA A 213 -6.85 -0.06 -13.90
CA ALA A 213 -6.41 1.27 -13.53
C ALA A 213 -7.34 2.35 -14.10
N THR A 214 -7.55 3.41 -13.33
CA THR A 214 -8.30 4.60 -13.73
C THR A 214 -7.42 5.82 -13.52
N PHE A 215 -7.16 6.54 -14.60
CA PHE A 215 -6.51 7.85 -14.58
C PHE A 215 -7.59 8.91 -14.77
N LEU A 216 -7.93 9.63 -13.70
CA LEU A 216 -8.76 10.82 -13.80
C LEU A 216 -7.87 11.98 -14.22
N MET A 217 -8.14 12.54 -15.40
CA MET A 217 -7.35 13.63 -15.96
C MET A 217 -7.98 14.99 -15.67
N LYS A 218 -7.16 16.04 -15.65
CA LYS A 218 -7.61 17.43 -15.48
C LYS A 218 -8.49 17.94 -16.64
N SER A 219 -8.42 17.31 -17.81
CA SER A 219 -9.26 17.64 -18.97
C SER A 219 -9.47 16.46 -19.91
N GLU A 220 -10.53 16.51 -20.72
CA GLU A 220 -10.74 15.53 -21.79
C GLU A 220 -9.61 15.53 -22.83
N ARG A 221 -8.98 16.70 -23.06
CA ARG A 221 -7.83 16.81 -23.96
C ARG A 221 -6.65 16.00 -23.42
N SER A 222 -6.34 16.15 -22.13
CA SER A 222 -5.26 15.40 -21.47
C SER A 222 -5.58 13.90 -21.44
N ALA A 223 -6.86 13.52 -21.26
CA ALA A 223 -7.32 12.13 -21.39
C ALA A 223 -7.12 11.55 -22.79
N ASN A 224 -7.39 12.32 -23.85
CA ASN A 224 -7.10 11.88 -25.22
C ASN A 224 -5.61 11.66 -25.45
N THR A 225 -4.76 12.55 -24.92
CA THR A 225 -3.30 12.42 -24.99
C THR A 225 -2.84 11.12 -24.30
N LEU A 226 -3.26 10.89 -23.05
CA LEU A 226 -2.88 9.69 -22.30
C LEU A 226 -3.41 8.41 -22.98
N THR A 227 -4.65 8.42 -23.46
CA THR A 227 -5.23 7.26 -24.18
C THR A 227 -4.38 6.89 -25.40
N ASN A 228 -3.98 7.87 -26.21
CA ASN A 228 -3.14 7.63 -27.39
C ASN A 228 -1.74 7.15 -27.02
N LEU A 229 -1.17 7.69 -25.93
CA LEU A 229 0.12 7.25 -25.40
C LEU A 229 0.04 5.78 -24.97
N LEU A 230 -0.88 5.42 -24.07
CA LEU A 230 -1.05 4.07 -23.56
C LEU A 230 -1.35 3.07 -24.68
N ARG A 231 -2.19 3.44 -25.66
CA ARG A 231 -2.48 2.58 -26.82
C ARG A 231 -1.21 2.29 -27.63
N THR A 232 -0.40 3.32 -27.88
CA THR A 232 0.89 3.17 -28.58
C THR A 232 1.83 2.23 -27.83
N MET A 233 1.92 2.38 -26.51
CA MET A 233 2.74 1.53 -25.65
C MET A 233 2.28 0.07 -25.69
N LEU A 234 0.98 -0.17 -25.58
CA LEU A 234 0.41 -1.52 -25.60
C LEU A 234 0.63 -2.23 -26.94
N VAL A 235 0.37 -1.54 -28.05
CA VAL A 235 0.62 -2.09 -29.39
C VAL A 235 2.10 -2.42 -29.58
N THR A 236 2.99 -1.57 -29.05
CA THR A 236 4.44 -1.81 -29.11
C THR A 236 4.83 -3.05 -28.29
N ASN A 237 4.28 -3.21 -27.09
CA ASN A 237 4.57 -4.35 -26.23
C ASN A 237 4.06 -5.67 -26.82
N ILE A 238 2.82 -5.70 -27.36
CA ILE A 238 2.27 -6.89 -28.03
C ILE A 238 3.14 -7.30 -29.22
N ARG A 239 3.61 -6.34 -30.02
CA ARG A 239 4.50 -6.63 -31.15
C ARG A 239 5.85 -7.18 -30.70
N LYS A 240 6.43 -6.63 -29.62
CA LYS A 240 7.69 -7.11 -29.05
C LYS A 240 7.59 -8.53 -28.51
N SER A 241 6.45 -8.91 -27.93
CA SER A 241 6.21 -10.27 -27.42
C SER A 241 5.79 -11.28 -28.50
N GLY A 242 5.72 -10.86 -29.76
CA GLY A 242 5.33 -11.73 -30.89
C GLY A 242 3.82 -12.05 -30.93
N GLY A 243 3.00 -11.31 -30.19
CA GLY A 243 1.55 -11.50 -30.16
C GLY A 243 0.86 -10.94 -31.40
N ALA A 244 -0.32 -11.49 -31.73
CA ALA A 244 -1.21 -10.92 -32.72
C ALA A 244 -1.97 -9.71 -32.15
N LEU A 245 -2.14 -8.67 -32.95
CA LEU A 245 -2.94 -7.50 -32.55
C LEU A 245 -4.43 -7.81 -32.70
N ASP A 246 -5.13 -7.84 -31.57
CA ASP A 246 -6.59 -7.85 -31.51
C ASP A 246 -7.08 -6.46 -31.11
N PHE A 247 -7.63 -5.72 -32.08
CA PHE A 247 -8.07 -4.35 -31.88
C PHE A 247 -9.36 -4.24 -31.05
N ASP A 248 -10.20 -5.27 -31.05
CA ASP A 248 -11.42 -5.31 -30.26
C ASP A 248 -11.06 -5.55 -28.79
N LEU A 249 -10.15 -6.48 -28.52
CA LEU A 249 -9.59 -6.70 -27.19
C LEU A 249 -8.89 -5.44 -26.65
N LEU A 250 -8.08 -4.77 -27.48
CA LEU A 250 -7.40 -3.52 -27.10
C LEU A 250 -8.39 -2.40 -26.77
N SER A 251 -9.50 -2.30 -27.51
CA SER A 251 -10.52 -1.27 -27.29
C SER A 251 -11.31 -1.52 -26.01
N ASN A 252 -11.54 -2.79 -25.65
CA ASN A 252 -12.17 -3.15 -24.38
C ASN A 252 -11.21 -3.00 -23.18
N MET A 253 -9.91 -3.21 -23.38
CA MET A 253 -8.89 -3.09 -22.34
C MET A 253 -8.51 -1.63 -22.06
N LEU A 254 -8.58 -0.73 -23.06
CA LEU A 254 -8.24 0.68 -22.90
C LEU A 254 -9.30 1.57 -23.56
N TYR A 255 -10.08 2.23 -22.71
CA TYR A 255 -11.15 3.13 -23.14
C TYR A 255 -11.18 4.42 -22.29
N LYS A 256 -12.01 5.37 -22.73
CA LYS A 256 -12.13 6.69 -22.12
C LYS A 256 -13.58 7.01 -21.85
N GLU A 257 -13.86 7.57 -20.68
CA GLU A 257 -15.17 8.10 -20.29
C GLU A 257 -14.99 9.55 -19.81
N GLY A 258 -15.38 10.53 -20.63
CA GLY A 258 -15.13 11.94 -20.33
C GLY A 258 -13.62 12.23 -20.17
N SER A 259 -13.22 12.64 -18.97
CA SER A 259 -11.81 12.87 -18.59
C SER A 259 -11.14 11.68 -17.90
N ALA A 260 -11.84 10.56 -17.73
CA ALA A 260 -11.26 9.33 -17.18
C ALA A 260 -10.68 8.46 -18.31
N VAL A 261 -9.47 7.96 -18.12
CA VAL A 261 -8.86 6.92 -18.95
C VAL A 261 -8.82 5.63 -18.14
N ILE A 262 -9.45 4.58 -18.68
CA ILE A 262 -9.66 3.31 -17.98
C ILE A 262 -8.88 2.22 -18.69
N VAL A 263 -8.06 1.54 -17.90
CA VAL A 263 -7.39 0.29 -18.21
C VAL A 263 -8.11 -0.82 -17.48
N SER A 264 -8.58 -1.85 -18.19
CA SER A 264 -9.27 -2.98 -17.55
C SER A 264 -8.69 -4.32 -17.94
N GLY A 265 -8.39 -5.13 -16.93
CA GLY A 265 -7.95 -6.52 -17.09
C GLY A 265 -6.63 -6.68 -17.85
N MET A 266 -5.72 -5.70 -17.76
CA MET A 266 -4.42 -5.82 -18.42
C MET A 266 -3.56 -6.87 -17.71
N ASN A 267 -3.06 -7.85 -18.44
CA ASN A 267 -2.14 -8.82 -17.88
C ASN A 267 -0.83 -8.14 -17.47
N ILE A 268 -0.41 -8.37 -16.22
CA ILE A 268 0.90 -7.96 -15.72
C ILE A 268 1.77 -9.21 -15.55
N GLU A 269 3.03 -9.09 -15.92
CA GLU A 269 4.02 -10.15 -15.69
C GLU A 269 4.20 -10.40 -14.19
N ARG A 270 4.22 -11.68 -13.79
CA ARG A 270 4.48 -12.08 -12.40
C ARG A 270 5.75 -11.43 -11.85
N ALA A 271 6.82 -11.33 -12.65
CA ALA A 271 8.06 -10.68 -12.26
C ALA A 271 7.88 -9.22 -11.82
N THR A 272 6.97 -8.46 -12.45
CA THR A 272 6.66 -7.09 -12.05
C THR A 272 5.94 -7.06 -10.71
N VAL A 273 4.94 -7.92 -10.50
CA VAL A 273 4.22 -8.02 -9.23
C VAL A 273 5.17 -8.48 -8.12
N ASP A 274 6.03 -9.46 -8.40
CA ASP A 274 7.04 -9.96 -7.47
C ASP A 274 8.02 -8.85 -7.07
N SER A 275 8.46 -8.02 -8.02
CA SER A 275 9.36 -6.90 -7.73
C SER A 275 8.72 -5.84 -6.84
N ILE A 276 7.48 -5.42 -7.14
CA ILE A 276 6.75 -4.46 -6.30
C ILE A 276 6.56 -5.03 -4.89
N THR A 277 6.14 -6.29 -4.82
CA THR A 277 5.88 -7.01 -3.58
C THR A 277 7.15 -7.15 -2.74
N GLN A 278 8.25 -7.63 -3.32
CA GLN A 278 9.53 -7.77 -2.63
C GLN A 278 10.10 -6.43 -2.18
N ASN A 279 10.00 -5.39 -2.99
CA ASN A 279 10.49 -4.07 -2.61
C ASN A 279 9.68 -3.48 -1.45
N ALA A 280 8.34 -3.56 -1.51
CA ALA A 280 7.48 -3.18 -0.39
C ALA A 280 7.82 -3.97 0.88
N MET A 281 8.14 -5.26 0.74
CA MET A 281 8.56 -6.11 1.87
C MET A 281 9.94 -5.77 2.40
N ASN A 282 10.90 -5.43 1.55
CA ASN A 282 12.22 -4.98 2.01
C ASN A 282 12.12 -3.64 2.73
N MET A 283 11.23 -2.76 2.27
CA MET A 283 10.91 -1.50 2.93
C MET A 283 10.30 -1.73 4.32
N ILE A 284 9.40 -2.70 4.48
CA ILE A 284 8.81 -3.05 5.81
C ILE A 284 9.77 -3.91 6.65
N GLY A 285 10.56 -4.78 6.03
CA GLY A 285 11.47 -5.70 6.71
C GLY A 285 12.75 -5.01 7.18
N GLY A 286 13.20 -3.95 6.51
CA GLY A 286 14.28 -3.09 6.98
C GLY A 286 13.92 -2.29 8.25
N VAL A 287 12.64 -2.29 8.63
CA VAL A 287 12.10 -1.60 9.81
C VAL A 287 12.14 -2.47 11.07
N MET A 288 12.12 -3.80 10.92
CA MET A 288 11.84 -4.77 11.99
C MET A 288 13.02 -5.71 12.24
#